data_AF-A0A1F2TCF5-F1
#
_entry.id   AF-A0A1F2TCF5-F1
#
_cell.length_a   1.000
_cell.length_b   1.000
_cell.length_c   1.000
_cell.angle_alpha   90.00
_cell.angle_beta   90.00
_cell.angle_gamma   90.00
#
_symmetry.space_group_name_H-M   'P 1'
#
loop_
_entity.id
_entity.type
_entity.pdbx_description
1 polymer ?
#
loop_
_entity_poly.entity_id
_entity_poly.type
_entity_poly.pdbx_seq_one_letter_code
_entity_poly.pdbx_strand_id
1 'polypeptide(L)'
;MTDGILHRIPVVGGLGYIESVRRLPSPFTATLVTEPDNRYFRHAIAVVANGEKVGYVAPEIASRYFESLNSRAAGSPVTCPGRRGTYADHQTSGVELLLDFTALRVAAVE
;
A
#
# COMPACT_ATOMS: atom_id res chain seq x y z
N MET A 1 -19.62 15.75 5.46
CA MET A 1 -19.05 15.06 4.28
C MET A 1 -17.57 14.85 4.52
N THR A 2 -17.22 14.03 5.50
CA THR A 2 -15.86 13.99 6.09
C THR A 2 -15.33 12.57 6.20
N ASP A 3 -15.81 11.68 5.33
CA ASP A 3 -15.51 10.25 5.35
C ASP A 3 -14.50 9.83 4.27
N GLY A 4 -14.16 10.73 3.34
CA GLY A 4 -13.37 10.39 2.14
C GLY A 4 -11.85 10.52 2.28
N ILE A 5 -11.34 11.08 3.39
CA ILE A 5 -9.92 11.38 3.56
C ILE A 5 -9.19 10.31 4.39
N LEU A 6 -9.92 9.52 5.20
CA LEU A 6 -9.33 8.53 6.13
C LEU A 6 -8.93 7.19 5.50
N HIS A 7 -9.17 6.99 4.19
CA HIS A 7 -8.97 5.69 3.53
C HIS A 7 -7.96 5.71 2.37
N ARG A 8 -7.22 6.80 2.20
CA ARG A 8 -6.17 6.92 1.18
C ARG A 8 -4.82 6.61 1.81
N ILE A 9 -4.33 5.39 1.59
CA ILE A 9 -3.09 4.94 2.19
C ILE A 9 -1.91 5.29 1.25
N PRO A 10 -0.97 6.13 1.69
CA PRO A 10 0.21 6.43 0.89
C PRO A 10 1.13 5.21 0.81
N VAL A 11 1.67 5.00 -0.38
CA VAL A 11 2.73 4.01 -0.61
C VAL A 11 4.07 4.73 -0.61
N VAL A 12 4.95 4.31 0.30
CA VAL A 12 6.35 4.73 0.33
C VAL A 12 7.10 3.91 -0.73
N GLY A 13 7.34 4.54 -1.87
CA GLY A 13 8.07 3.92 -2.98
C GLY A 13 8.69 4.88 -4.00
N GLY A 14 8.74 6.19 -3.69
CA GLY A 14 8.84 7.25 -4.69
C GLY A 14 10.10 7.32 -5.55
N LEU A 15 11.21 6.66 -5.22
CA LEU A 15 12.43 6.71 -6.06
C LEU A 15 12.95 5.34 -6.49
N GLY A 16 13.03 4.36 -5.56
CA GLY A 16 13.51 3.01 -5.89
C GLY A 16 12.60 2.23 -6.85
N TYR A 17 11.33 2.64 -6.97
CA TYR A 17 10.32 1.96 -7.79
C TYR A 17 9.73 2.86 -8.89
N ILE A 18 10.30 4.05 -9.09
CA ILE A 18 9.67 5.11 -9.90
C ILE A 18 9.43 4.68 -11.36
N GLU A 19 10.30 3.84 -11.92
CA GLU A 19 10.12 3.33 -13.28
C GLU A 19 8.91 2.39 -13.39
N SER A 20 8.75 1.45 -12.44
CA SER A 20 7.58 0.58 -12.38
C SER A 20 6.30 1.38 -12.11
N VAL A 21 6.38 2.40 -11.26
CA VAL A 21 5.26 3.31 -10.98
C VAL A 21 4.84 4.11 -12.22
N ARG A 22 5.79 4.59 -13.04
CA ARG A 22 5.46 5.33 -14.27
C ARG A 22 4.77 4.47 -15.32
N ARG A 23 5.07 3.17 -15.37
CA ARG A 23 4.45 2.21 -16.31
C ARG A 23 3.07 1.72 -15.85
N LEU A 24 2.69 1.95 -14.60
CA LEU A 24 1.42 1.49 -14.06
C LEU A 24 0.22 2.20 -14.71
N PRO A 25 -0.82 1.45 -15.15
CA PRO A 25 -2.10 2.05 -15.47
C PRO A 25 -2.72 2.70 -14.22
N SER A 26 -3.68 3.61 -14.44
CA SER A 26 -4.43 4.23 -13.35
C SER A 26 -5.91 4.30 -13.75
N PRO A 27 -6.82 3.62 -13.02
CA PRO A 27 -6.60 2.82 -11.80
C PRO A 27 -5.89 1.47 -12.06
N PHE A 28 -5.45 0.81 -10.99
CA PHE A 28 -4.86 -0.53 -11.01
C PHE A 28 -5.30 -1.35 -9.78
N THR A 29 -5.06 -2.66 -9.80
CA THR A 29 -5.22 -3.55 -8.64
C THR A 29 -3.86 -3.84 -8.03
N ALA A 30 -3.71 -3.60 -6.73
CA ALA A 30 -2.51 -3.92 -5.96
C ALA A 30 -2.73 -5.21 -5.16
N THR A 31 -1.68 -6.02 -5.05
CA THR A 31 -1.57 -7.13 -4.11
C THR A 31 -0.68 -6.70 -2.95
N LEU A 32 -1.13 -6.97 -1.72
CA LEU A 32 -0.38 -6.71 -0.50
C LEU A 32 0.34 -7.98 -0.07
N VAL A 33 1.65 -7.88 0.18
CA VAL A 33 2.50 -9.00 0.58
C VAL A 33 3.23 -8.62 1.86
N THR A 34 2.99 -9.35 2.94
CA THR A 34 3.71 -9.15 4.21
C THR A 34 5.14 -9.71 4.10
N GLU A 35 6.12 -8.96 4.58
CA GLU A 35 7.53 -9.36 4.61
C GLU A 35 8.05 -9.35 6.06
N PRO A 36 7.71 -10.36 6.89
CA PRO A 36 8.12 -10.42 8.30
C PRO A 36 9.64 -10.41 8.50
N ASP A 37 10.38 -10.95 7.52
CA ASP A 37 11.84 -11.07 7.54
C ASP A 37 12.54 -9.84 6.92
N ASN A 38 11.81 -8.76 6.63
CA ASN A 38 12.39 -7.56 6.05
C ASN A 38 13.37 -6.91 7.04
N ARG A 39 14.65 -6.85 6.66
CA ARG A 39 15.77 -6.36 7.51
C ARG A 39 15.63 -4.92 8.01
N TYR A 40 14.78 -4.12 7.38
CA TYR A 40 14.61 -2.70 7.70
C TYR A 40 13.38 -2.45 8.56
N PHE A 41 12.31 -3.21 8.35
CA PHE A 41 11.04 -2.98 9.02
C PHE A 41 10.24 -4.28 9.13
N ARG A 42 10.10 -4.81 10.35
CA ARG A 42 9.45 -6.10 10.63
C ARG A 42 7.98 -6.15 10.18
N HIS A 43 7.28 -5.02 10.16
CA HIS A 43 5.89 -4.93 9.69
C HIS A 43 5.78 -4.50 8.22
N ALA A 44 6.81 -4.75 7.41
CA ALA A 44 6.80 -4.35 6.01
C ALA A 44 5.66 -5.04 5.24
N ILE A 45 4.91 -4.22 4.51
CA ILE A 45 3.90 -4.70 3.55
C ILE A 45 4.32 -4.18 2.19
N ALA A 46 4.83 -5.07 1.35
CA ALA A 46 5.13 -4.78 -0.04
C ALA A 46 3.84 -4.62 -0.84
N VAL A 47 3.86 -3.65 -1.76
CA VAL A 47 2.80 -3.40 -2.72
C VAL A 47 3.28 -3.95 -4.06
N VAL A 48 2.55 -4.93 -4.59
CA VAL A 48 2.86 -5.57 -5.87
C VAL A 48 1.74 -5.27 -6.86
N ALA A 49 2.09 -4.84 -8.07
CA ALA A 49 1.13 -4.62 -9.14
C ALA A 49 1.75 -5.05 -10.48
N ASN A 50 0.95 -5.66 -11.36
CA ASN A 50 1.42 -6.30 -12.60
C ASN A 50 2.62 -7.26 -12.39
N GLY A 51 2.69 -7.93 -11.24
CA GLY A 51 3.78 -8.85 -10.90
C GLY A 51 5.07 -8.16 -10.44
N GLU A 52 5.14 -6.83 -10.42
CA GLU A 52 6.31 -6.07 -9.96
C GLU A 52 6.05 -5.44 -8.60
N LYS A 53 7.08 -5.39 -7.73
CA LYS A 53 7.03 -4.59 -6.50
C LYS A 53 7.10 -3.11 -6.87
N VAL A 54 6.12 -2.34 -6.42
CA VAL A 54 5.96 -0.91 -6.76
C VAL A 54 6.12 0.01 -5.54
N GLY A 55 6.36 -0.57 -4.37
CA GLY A 55 6.67 0.16 -3.14
C GLY A 55 6.29 -0.64 -1.89
N TYR A 56 6.25 0.07 -0.77
CA TYR A 56 5.75 -0.45 0.51
C TYR A 56 4.65 0.46 1.05
N VAL A 57 3.72 -0.11 1.81
CA VAL A 57 2.78 0.68 2.60
C VAL A 57 3.57 1.51 3.61
N ALA A 58 3.15 2.76 3.84
CA ALA A 58 3.82 3.64 4.80
C ALA A 58 3.87 3.01 6.21
N PRO A 59 5.01 3.08 6.94
CA PRO A 59 5.22 2.35 8.20
C PRO A 59 4.14 2.58 9.28
N GLU A 60 3.64 3.81 9.38
CA GLU A 60 2.61 4.25 10.32
C GLU A 60 1.24 3.59 10.07
N ILE A 61 0.99 3.18 8.83
CA ILE A 61 -0.20 2.41 8.45
C ILE A 61 0.12 0.92 8.52
N ALA A 62 1.28 0.51 8.00
CA ALA A 62 1.65 -0.90 7.88
C ALA A 62 1.62 -1.64 9.21
N SER A 63 2.10 -0.99 10.29
CA SER A 63 2.07 -1.56 11.65
C SER A 63 0.65 -1.92 12.12
N ARG A 64 -0.39 -1.22 11.66
CA ARG A 64 -1.78 -1.50 12.02
C ARG A 64 -2.37 -2.67 11.25
N TYR A 65 -1.96 -2.86 9.99
CA TYR A 65 -2.55 -3.86 9.09
C TYR A 65 -1.76 -5.18 9.06
N PHE A 66 -0.49 -5.17 9.46
CA PHE A 66 0.43 -6.28 9.26
C PHE A 66 -0.10 -7.60 9.81
N GLU A 67 -0.47 -7.69 11.09
CA GLU A 67 -0.94 -8.95 11.69
C GLU A 67 -2.21 -9.49 11.03
N SER A 68 -3.15 -8.59 10.70
CA SER A 68 -4.38 -8.96 9.99
C SER A 68 -4.12 -9.47 8.57
N LEU A 69 -3.11 -8.96 7.88
CA LEU A 69 -2.72 -9.43 6.56
C LEU A 69 -1.88 -10.71 6.62
N ASN A 70 -0.96 -10.79 7.58
CA ASN A 70 -0.05 -11.92 7.75
C ASN A 70 -0.80 -13.20 8.11
N SER A 71 -1.81 -13.09 8.97
CA SER A 71 -2.71 -14.22 9.29
C SER A 71 -3.56 -14.70 8.10
N ARG A 72 -3.86 -13.81 7.12
CA ARG A 72 -4.61 -14.14 5.90
C ARG A 72 -3.74 -14.68 4.77
N ALA A 73 -2.44 -14.45 4.81
CA ALA A 73 -1.50 -14.81 3.76
C ALA A 73 -1.48 -16.32 3.44
N ALA A 74 -1.90 -17.17 4.38
CA ALA A 74 -2.00 -18.61 4.18
C ALA A 74 -3.14 -19.07 3.26
N GLY A 75 -4.10 -18.21 2.90
CA GLY A 75 -5.33 -18.62 2.21
C GLY A 75 -5.63 -17.95 0.88
N SER A 76 -5.27 -16.67 0.68
CA SER A 76 -5.51 -15.94 -0.58
C SER A 76 -4.72 -14.61 -0.63
N PRO A 77 -4.26 -14.18 -1.81
CA PRO A 77 -3.65 -12.86 -1.99
C PRO A 77 -4.63 -11.76 -1.58
N VAL A 78 -4.20 -10.87 -0.69
CA VAL A 78 -5.01 -9.71 -0.32
C VAL A 78 -4.81 -8.64 -1.38
N THR A 79 -5.90 -8.20 -2.01
CA THR A 79 -5.87 -7.18 -3.06
C THR A 79 -6.66 -5.94 -2.68
N CYS A 80 -6.27 -4.80 -3.24
CA CYS A 80 -6.97 -3.53 -3.06
C CYS A 80 -6.86 -2.65 -4.32
N PRO A 81 -7.82 -1.74 -4.56
CA PRO A 81 -7.69 -0.74 -5.60
C PRO A 81 -6.54 0.22 -5.31
N GLY A 82 -5.83 0.61 -6.38
CA GLY A 82 -4.78 1.61 -6.35
C GLY A 82 -4.93 2.62 -7.48
N ARG A 83 -4.36 3.82 -7.29
CA ARG A 83 -4.23 4.84 -8.33
C ARG A 83 -2.90 5.57 -8.21
N ARG A 84 -2.49 6.20 -9.31
CA ARG A 84 -1.37 7.14 -9.27
C ARG A 84 -1.75 8.40 -8.48
N GLY A 85 -0.76 8.94 -7.78
CA GLY A 85 -0.81 10.27 -7.22
C GLY A 85 -1.02 11.31 -8.33
N THR A 86 -1.68 12.40 -7.99
CA THR A 86 -1.74 13.58 -8.86
C THR A 86 -0.45 14.37 -8.76
N TYR A 87 -0.25 15.33 -9.67
CA TYR A 87 0.87 16.27 -9.58
C TYR A 87 0.88 17.03 -8.23
N ALA A 88 -0.30 17.39 -7.72
CA ALA A 88 -0.42 18.04 -6.41
C ALA A 88 0.02 17.11 -5.28
N ASP A 89 -0.41 15.83 -5.28
CA ASP A 89 0.00 14.83 -4.28
C ASP A 89 1.53 14.68 -4.22
N HIS A 90 2.18 14.68 -5.39
CA HIS A 90 3.64 14.66 -5.51
C HIS A 90 4.26 15.92 -4.91
N GLN A 91 3.80 17.12 -5.28
CA GLN A 91 4.39 18.37 -4.80
C GLN A 91 4.25 18.58 -3.29
N THR A 92 3.12 18.17 -2.69
CA THR A 92 2.84 18.46 -1.28
C THR A 92 3.35 17.37 -0.34
N SER A 93 3.49 16.13 -0.82
CA SER A 93 3.77 14.98 0.06
C SER A 93 4.72 13.94 -0.53
N GLY A 94 5.18 14.10 -1.77
CA GLY A 94 6.03 13.12 -2.45
C GLY A 94 5.34 11.78 -2.72
N VAL A 95 4.00 11.75 -2.68
CA VAL A 95 3.20 10.52 -2.82
C VAL A 95 2.97 10.22 -4.29
N GLU A 96 3.48 9.07 -4.73
CA GLU A 96 3.34 8.61 -6.12
C GLU A 96 2.17 7.63 -6.33
N LEU A 97 1.77 6.90 -5.29
CA LEU A 97 0.67 5.94 -5.34
C LEU A 97 -0.21 6.05 -4.10
N LEU A 98 -1.51 5.84 -4.30
CA LEU A 98 -2.52 5.81 -3.26
C LEU A 98 -3.30 4.50 -3.36
N LEU A 99 -3.43 3.80 -2.23
CA LEU A 99 -4.22 2.58 -2.11
C LEU A 99 -5.52 2.84 -1.34
N ASP A 100 -6.55 2.07 -1.69
CA ASP A 100 -7.85 2.09 -1.03
C ASP A 100 -8.01 0.86 -0.13
N PHE A 101 -7.89 1.08 1.17
CA PHE A 101 -8.00 0.02 2.18
C PHE A 101 -9.42 -0.13 2.73
N THR A 102 -10.45 0.52 2.13
CA THR A 102 -11.83 0.49 2.63
C THR A 102 -12.38 -0.93 2.78
N ALA A 103 -12.02 -1.85 1.88
CA ALA A 103 -12.42 -3.25 1.94
C ALA A 103 -11.58 -4.10 2.94
N LEU A 104 -10.45 -3.57 3.42
CA LEU A 104 -9.54 -4.25 4.33
C LEU A 104 -9.97 -4.00 5.77
N ARG A 105 -10.87 -4.85 6.27
CA ARG A 105 -11.22 -4.86 7.70
C ARG A 105 -10.02 -5.33 8.52
N VAL A 106 -9.53 -4.47 9.42
CA VAL A 106 -8.57 -4.80 10.47
C VAL A 106 -9.35 -5.05 11.77
N ALA A 107 -8.92 -6.02 12.57
CA ALA A 107 -9.43 -6.12 13.94
C ALA A 107 -9.10 -4.83 14.69
N ALA A 108 -10.07 -4.31 15.46
CA ALA A 108 -9.82 -3.15 16.31
C ALA A 108 -8.68 -3.48 17.28
N VAL A 109 -7.74 -2.55 17.42
CA VAL A 109 -6.74 -2.59 18.50
C VAL A 109 -7.48 -2.09 19.73
N GLU A 110 -7.71 -2.96 20.72
CA GLU A 110 -8.18 -2.57 22.06
C GLU A 110 -7.11 -1.78 22.83
#